data_AF-A0A7V8JYV9-F1
#
_entry.id   AF-A0A7V8JYV9-F1
#
_cell.length_a   1.000
_cell.length_b   1.000
_cell.length_c   1.000
_cell.angle_alpha   90.00
_cell.angle_beta   90.00
_cell.angle_gamma   90.00
#
_symmetry.space_group_name_H-M   'P 1'
#
loop_
_entity.id
_entity.type
_entity.pdbx_description
1 polymer ?
#
loop_
_entity_poly.entity_id
_entity_poly.type
_entity_poly.pdbx_seq_one_letter_code
_entity_poly.pdbx_strand_id
1 'polypeptide(L)'
;MGFIPDRRIEAEATEAATEMIERARRNFDVALDFTDASIRKVEALLQQLHLRARNDKPSDAQVFDYAKGLGSYVGEVFRRNHGAEWGVVALGDDSYPGMRSTHREQLFWPWRRAYNRIVNGPEDNVWHYYQLLVERAGGTLAVHDDGMPSNFAPPTMNYGRARAAATAKGSPSVRFSANAMGGAPGRAKRPATSAAPAPVRKPWWKFW
;
A
#
# COMPACT_ATOMS: atom_id res chain seq x y z
N MET A 1 -17.18 -9.29 17.76
CA MET A 1 -16.77 -8.58 16.53
C MET A 1 -18.02 -8.28 15.73
N GLY A 2 -18.16 -7.06 15.23
CA GLY A 2 -19.32 -6.63 14.43
C GLY A 2 -18.88 -6.11 13.07
N PHE A 3 -19.77 -6.13 12.10
CA PHE A 3 -19.55 -5.51 10.79
C PHE A 3 -20.75 -4.64 10.43
N ILE A 4 -20.46 -3.41 10.01
CA ILE A 4 -21.47 -2.45 9.57
C ILE A 4 -21.10 -2.05 8.14
N PRO A 5 -21.91 -2.42 7.13
CA PRO A 5 -21.71 -1.95 5.77
C PRO A 5 -21.64 -0.42 5.73
N ASP A 6 -20.68 0.13 4.97
CA ASP A 6 -20.50 1.58 4.87
C ASP A 6 -20.21 1.98 3.42
N ARG A 7 -21.20 2.65 2.80
CA ARG A 7 -21.11 3.13 1.41
C ARG A 7 -20.04 4.19 1.20
N ARG A 8 -19.65 4.94 2.23
CA ARG A 8 -18.56 5.91 2.11
C ARG A 8 -17.22 5.21 1.95
N ILE A 9 -16.98 4.14 2.71
CA ILE A 9 -15.77 3.32 2.59
C ILE A 9 -15.74 2.61 1.24
N GLU A 10 -16.88 2.07 0.79
CA GLU A 10 -17.00 1.46 -0.54
C GLU A 10 -16.63 2.46 -1.67
N ALA A 11 -17.19 3.67 -1.62
CA ALA A 11 -16.93 4.70 -2.63
C ALA A 11 -15.44 5.12 -2.62
N GLU A 12 -14.88 5.35 -1.44
CA GLU A 12 -13.46 5.68 -1.26
C GLU A 12 -12.53 4.58 -1.76
N ALA A 13 -12.84 3.31 -1.47
CA ALA A 13 -12.08 2.17 -1.98
C ALA A 13 -12.21 2.05 -3.50
N THR A 14 -13.40 2.23 -4.06
CA THR A 14 -13.63 2.14 -5.51
C THR A 14 -12.84 3.22 -6.27
N GLU A 15 -12.87 4.46 -5.78
CA GLU A 15 -12.10 5.58 -6.33
C GLU A 15 -10.59 5.29 -6.23
N ALA A 16 -10.11 4.93 -5.04
CA ALA A 16 -8.70 4.63 -4.81
C ALA A 16 -8.20 3.45 -5.67
N ALA A 17 -9.02 2.42 -5.88
CA ALA A 17 -8.69 1.29 -6.76
C ALA A 17 -8.58 1.73 -8.23
N THR A 18 -9.48 2.60 -8.68
CA THR A 18 -9.49 3.12 -10.05
C THR A 18 -8.27 4.02 -10.30
N GLU A 19 -7.96 4.92 -9.37
CA GLU A 19 -6.75 5.73 -9.44
C GLU A 19 -5.47 4.88 -9.41
N MET A 20 -5.48 3.78 -8.66
CA MET A 20 -4.33 2.89 -8.56
C MET A 20 -4.04 2.17 -9.88
N ILE A 21 -5.03 1.86 -10.71
CA ILE A 21 -4.80 1.31 -12.07
C ILE A 21 -3.97 2.28 -12.90
N GLU A 22 -4.41 3.54 -12.92
CA GLU A 22 -3.75 4.60 -13.66
C GLU A 22 -2.34 4.89 -13.13
N ARG A 23 -2.17 4.86 -11.81
CA ARG A 23 -0.86 5.02 -11.16
C ARG A 23 0.07 3.84 -11.44
N ALA A 24 -0.42 2.61 -11.39
CA ALA A 24 0.35 1.40 -11.69
C ALA A 24 0.86 1.43 -13.13
N ARG A 25 0.01 1.84 -14.08
CA ARG A 25 0.39 2.03 -15.48
C ARG A 25 1.46 3.10 -15.65
N ARG A 26 1.23 4.31 -15.12
CA ARG A 26 2.15 5.45 -15.32
C ARG A 26 3.51 5.29 -14.62
N ASN A 27 3.51 4.76 -13.40
CA ASN A 27 4.71 4.80 -12.55
C ASN A 27 5.50 3.48 -12.58
N PHE A 28 4.88 2.39 -13.02
CA PHE A 28 5.47 1.05 -12.98
C PHE A 28 5.28 0.23 -14.26
N ASP A 29 4.59 0.77 -15.26
CA ASP A 29 4.25 0.05 -16.50
C ASP A 29 3.49 -1.27 -16.25
N VAL A 30 2.63 -1.28 -15.23
CA VAL A 30 1.83 -2.44 -14.85
C VAL A 30 0.37 -2.21 -15.18
N ALA A 31 -0.19 -3.07 -16.04
CA ALA A 31 -1.62 -3.08 -16.36
C ALA A 31 -2.41 -3.91 -15.33
N LEU A 32 -3.39 -3.26 -14.70
CA LEU A 32 -4.30 -3.82 -13.71
C LEU A 32 -5.73 -3.77 -14.28
N ASP A 33 -6.47 -4.88 -14.23
CA ASP A 33 -7.73 -5.09 -14.99
C ASP A 33 -8.91 -5.67 -14.19
N PHE A 34 -8.81 -5.65 -12.87
CA PHE A 34 -9.75 -6.23 -11.90
C PHE A 34 -9.90 -7.75 -11.94
N THR A 35 -9.00 -8.48 -12.61
CA THR A 35 -8.96 -9.95 -12.57
C THR A 35 -8.21 -10.48 -11.34
N ASP A 36 -8.52 -11.70 -10.92
CA ASP A 36 -7.78 -12.40 -9.87
C ASP A 36 -6.29 -12.52 -10.22
N ALA A 37 -5.98 -12.73 -11.51
CA ALA A 37 -4.61 -12.81 -12.00
C ALA A 37 -3.82 -11.50 -11.78
N SER A 38 -4.49 -10.35 -11.80
CA SER A 38 -3.86 -9.06 -11.53
C SER A 38 -3.40 -8.89 -10.08
N ILE A 39 -3.85 -9.71 -9.13
CA ILE A 39 -3.34 -9.68 -7.75
C ILE A 39 -1.86 -10.10 -7.67
N ARG A 40 -1.39 -10.99 -8.56
CA ARG A 40 0.05 -11.31 -8.64
C ARG A 40 0.89 -10.11 -9.03
N LYS A 41 0.36 -9.24 -9.90
CA LYS A 41 1.02 -7.98 -10.29
C LYS A 41 1.04 -7.00 -9.12
N VAL A 42 -0.05 -6.92 -8.35
CA VAL A 42 -0.10 -6.12 -7.11
C VAL A 42 0.94 -6.60 -6.09
N GLU A 43 1.09 -7.90 -5.89
CA GLU A 43 2.14 -8.45 -5.00
C GLU A 43 3.55 -8.05 -5.46
N ALA A 44 3.83 -8.12 -6.76
CA ALA A 44 5.11 -7.66 -7.30
C ALA A 44 5.35 -6.16 -7.07
N LEU A 45 4.32 -5.32 -7.19
CA LEU A 45 4.40 -3.89 -6.85
C LEU A 45 4.70 -3.69 -5.36
N LEU A 46 3.99 -4.38 -4.47
CA LEU A 46 4.21 -4.29 -3.03
C LEU A 46 5.61 -4.74 -2.61
N GLN A 47 6.16 -5.77 -3.26
CA GLN A 47 7.56 -6.17 -3.09
C GLN A 47 8.53 -5.03 -3.46
N GLN A 48 8.32 -4.38 -4.61
CA GLN A 48 9.15 -3.24 -5.01
C GLN A 48 9.05 -2.10 -4.00
N LEU A 49 7.86 -1.83 -3.47
CA LEU A 49 7.64 -0.79 -2.47
C LEU A 49 8.34 -1.12 -1.15
N HIS A 50 8.28 -2.37 -0.68
CA HIS A 50 9.01 -2.83 0.49
C HIS A 50 10.52 -2.60 0.34
N LEU A 51 11.09 -3.04 -0.78
CA LEU A 51 12.54 -2.86 -1.04
C LEU A 51 12.95 -1.39 -1.09
N ARG A 52 12.11 -0.51 -1.64
CA ARG A 52 12.35 0.95 -1.64
C ARG A 52 12.21 1.55 -0.25
N ALA A 53 11.20 1.16 0.53
CA ALA A 53 10.94 1.67 1.87
C ALA A 53 12.12 1.44 2.83
N ARG A 54 12.85 0.32 2.67
CA ARG A 54 14.07 0.03 3.46
C ARG A 54 15.19 1.07 3.27
N ASN A 55 15.29 1.63 2.07
CA ASN A 55 16.32 2.63 1.74
C ASN A 55 15.83 4.04 2.01
N ASP A 56 14.63 4.35 1.53
CA ASP A 56 14.11 5.70 1.46
C ASP A 56 13.49 6.15 2.81
N LYS A 57 13.13 5.19 3.69
CA LYS A 57 12.52 5.44 5.02
C LYS A 57 11.32 6.41 4.98
N PRO A 58 10.28 6.10 4.20
CA PRO A 58 9.06 6.90 4.14
C PRO A 58 8.35 6.96 5.50
N SER A 59 7.54 8.00 5.71
CA SER A 59 6.66 8.07 6.88
C SER A 59 5.51 7.06 6.78
N ASP A 60 4.90 6.70 7.91
CA ASP A 60 3.74 5.80 7.95
C ASP A 60 2.60 6.28 7.06
N ALA A 61 2.37 7.60 7.01
CA ALA A 61 1.34 8.19 6.15
C ALA A 61 1.65 7.95 4.67
N GLN A 62 2.91 8.08 4.26
CA GLN A 62 3.32 7.82 2.87
C GLN A 62 3.20 6.34 2.50
N VAL A 63 3.52 5.44 3.43
CA VAL A 63 3.33 3.99 3.22
C VAL A 63 1.84 3.66 3.12
N PHE A 64 1.03 4.20 4.04
CA PHE A 64 -0.40 3.93 4.10
C PHE A 64 -1.14 4.43 2.85
N ASP A 65 -0.74 5.56 2.29
CA ASP A 65 -1.35 6.12 1.08
C ASP A 65 -1.28 5.16 -0.12
N TYR A 66 -0.11 4.55 -0.35
CA TYR A 66 0.03 3.51 -1.36
C TYR A 66 -0.63 2.19 -0.98
N ALA A 67 -0.54 1.80 0.29
CA ALA A 67 -1.22 0.62 0.80
C ALA A 67 -2.74 0.72 0.64
N LYS A 68 -3.32 1.91 0.81
CA LYS A 68 -4.74 2.17 0.62
C LYS A 68 -5.13 1.99 -0.84
N GLY A 69 -4.38 2.53 -1.80
CA GLY A 69 -4.69 2.32 -3.22
C GLY A 69 -4.55 0.86 -3.66
N LEU A 70 -3.43 0.21 -3.34
CA LEU A 70 -3.19 -1.20 -3.71
C LEU A 70 -4.13 -2.15 -2.96
N GLY A 71 -4.36 -1.91 -1.67
CA GLY A 71 -5.31 -2.67 -0.87
C GLY A 71 -6.75 -2.47 -1.33
N SER A 72 -7.15 -1.26 -1.73
CA SER A 72 -8.47 -1.01 -2.31
C SER A 72 -8.66 -1.81 -3.60
N TYR A 73 -7.64 -1.84 -4.46
CA TYR A 73 -7.68 -2.65 -5.66
C TYR A 73 -7.86 -4.14 -5.32
N VAL A 74 -7.11 -4.69 -4.37
CA VAL A 74 -7.26 -6.09 -3.91
C VAL A 74 -8.68 -6.37 -3.42
N GLY A 75 -9.23 -5.49 -2.59
CA GLY A 75 -10.60 -5.62 -2.09
C GLY A 75 -11.64 -5.54 -3.20
N GLU A 76 -11.46 -4.63 -4.17
CA GLU A 76 -12.36 -4.49 -5.32
C GLU A 76 -12.35 -5.72 -6.24
N VAL A 77 -11.18 -6.32 -6.49
CA VAL A 77 -11.10 -7.59 -7.22
C VAL A 77 -11.87 -8.68 -6.46
N PHE A 78 -11.67 -8.80 -5.15
CA PHE A 78 -12.39 -9.79 -4.34
C PHE A 78 -13.90 -9.57 -4.39
N ARG A 79 -14.35 -8.33 -4.18
CA ARG A 79 -15.77 -7.96 -4.19
C ARG A 79 -16.45 -8.29 -5.51
N ARG A 80 -15.81 -7.96 -6.63
CA ARG A 80 -16.36 -8.13 -7.98
C ARG A 80 -16.42 -9.60 -8.39
N ASN A 81 -15.44 -10.40 -8.00
CA ASN A 81 -15.27 -11.77 -8.51
C ASN A 81 -15.80 -12.84 -7.53
N HIS A 82 -15.78 -12.56 -6.23
CA HIS A 82 -16.06 -13.55 -5.17
C HIS A 82 -17.08 -13.09 -4.12
N GLY A 83 -17.63 -11.88 -4.25
CA GLY A 83 -18.68 -11.36 -3.37
C GLY A 83 -18.18 -10.91 -1.98
N ALA A 84 -18.25 -9.60 -1.75
CA ALA A 84 -17.97 -9.01 -0.44
C ALA A 84 -18.63 -7.63 -0.29
N GLU A 85 -18.66 -7.11 0.92
CA GLU A 85 -19.13 -5.77 1.24
C GLU A 85 -18.03 -4.99 1.95
N TRP A 86 -17.83 -3.73 1.57
CA TRP A 86 -17.00 -2.80 2.34
C TRP A 86 -17.77 -2.25 3.52
N GLY A 87 -17.05 -1.99 4.62
CA GLY A 87 -17.65 -1.41 5.80
C GLY A 87 -16.66 -1.20 6.93
N VAL A 88 -17.24 -1.04 8.12
CA VAL A 88 -16.51 -0.92 9.37
C VAL A 88 -16.55 -2.25 10.10
N VAL A 89 -15.38 -2.76 10.47
CA VAL A 89 -15.23 -3.93 11.33
C VAL A 89 -14.92 -3.46 12.75
N ALA A 90 -15.82 -3.77 13.68
CA ALA A 90 -15.66 -3.47 15.10
C ALA A 90 -14.86 -4.57 15.81
N LEU A 91 -13.81 -4.15 16.51
CA LEU A 91 -12.92 -4.99 17.29
C LEU A 91 -12.75 -4.39 18.69
N GLY A 92 -13.46 -4.95 19.67
CA GLY A 92 -13.51 -4.34 21.00
C GLY A 92 -14.12 -2.95 20.90
N ASP A 93 -13.43 -1.96 21.45
CA ASP A 93 -13.84 -0.54 21.40
C ASP A 93 -13.37 0.18 20.13
N ASP A 94 -12.56 -0.49 19.29
CA ASP A 94 -12.02 0.08 18.07
C ASP A 94 -12.82 -0.34 16.83
N SER A 95 -12.68 0.44 15.76
CA SER A 95 -13.39 0.24 14.50
C SER A 95 -12.49 0.57 13.32
N TYR A 96 -12.43 -0.35 12.35
CA TYR A 96 -11.48 -0.28 11.25
C TYR A 96 -12.15 -0.53 9.89
N PRO A 97 -11.77 0.21 8.82
CA PRO A 97 -12.20 -0.10 7.47
C PRO A 97 -11.78 -1.51 7.08
N GLY A 98 -12.74 -2.32 6.64
CA GLY A 98 -12.53 -3.70 6.25
C GLY A 98 -13.64 -4.19 5.36
N MET A 99 -13.64 -5.51 5.13
CA MET A 99 -14.58 -6.17 4.25
C MET A 99 -15.17 -7.40 4.93
N ARG A 100 -16.39 -7.74 4.53
CA ARG A 100 -17.06 -9.00 4.89
C ARG A 100 -17.40 -9.77 3.61
N SER A 101 -16.96 -11.02 3.51
CA SER A 101 -17.39 -11.91 2.42
C SER A 101 -18.88 -12.24 2.54
N THR A 102 -19.60 -12.23 1.42
CA THR A 102 -21.05 -12.51 1.37
C THR A 102 -21.38 -14.00 1.56
N HIS A 103 -20.42 -14.90 1.31
CA HIS A 103 -20.69 -16.35 1.31
C HIS A 103 -20.48 -17.02 2.67
N ARG A 104 -19.47 -16.59 3.43
CA ARG A 104 -19.07 -17.22 4.71
C ARG A 104 -18.88 -16.22 5.85
N GLU A 105 -19.35 -14.99 5.68
CA GLU A 105 -19.22 -13.88 6.65
C GLU A 105 -17.78 -13.61 7.13
N GLN A 106 -16.79 -14.03 6.34
CA GLN A 106 -15.39 -13.85 6.68
C GLN A 106 -15.02 -12.36 6.66
N LEU A 107 -14.42 -11.87 7.75
CA LEU A 107 -13.91 -10.51 7.85
C LEU A 107 -12.44 -10.44 7.43
N PHE A 108 -12.06 -9.39 6.69
CA PHE A 108 -10.70 -9.15 6.24
C PHE A 108 -10.39 -7.66 6.01
N TRP A 109 -9.10 -7.29 5.97
CA TRP A 109 -8.65 -5.89 5.92
C TRP A 109 -7.61 -5.65 4.82
N PRO A 110 -8.03 -5.42 3.57
CA PRO A 110 -7.10 -5.28 2.43
C PRO A 110 -6.07 -4.17 2.58
N TRP A 111 -6.48 -2.99 3.08
CA TRP A 111 -5.57 -1.85 3.29
C TRP A 111 -4.47 -2.17 4.30
N ARG A 112 -4.83 -2.82 5.40
CA ARG A 112 -3.88 -3.24 6.43
C ARG A 112 -2.93 -4.30 5.92
N ARG A 113 -3.44 -5.30 5.17
CA ARG A 113 -2.59 -6.35 4.59
C ARG A 113 -1.55 -5.74 3.63
N ALA A 114 -1.96 -4.83 2.75
CA ALA A 114 -1.04 -4.12 1.86
C ALA A 114 -0.01 -3.27 2.63
N TYR A 115 -0.42 -2.58 3.70
CA TYR A 115 0.50 -1.80 4.53
C TYR A 115 1.55 -2.70 5.18
N ASN A 116 1.11 -3.78 5.83
CA ASN A 116 2.01 -4.74 6.46
C ASN A 116 2.96 -5.36 5.44
N ARG A 117 2.49 -5.63 4.22
CA ARG A 117 3.34 -6.14 3.14
C ARG A 117 4.48 -5.20 2.77
N ILE A 118 4.25 -3.89 2.79
CA ILE A 118 5.28 -2.88 2.52
C ILE A 118 6.24 -2.77 3.71
N VAL A 119 5.74 -2.84 4.95
CA VAL A 119 6.56 -2.63 6.17
C VAL A 119 7.34 -3.88 6.56
N ASN A 120 6.64 -5.00 6.73
CA ASN A 120 7.17 -6.24 7.30
C ASN A 120 7.92 -7.04 6.22
N GLY A 121 7.31 -7.19 5.05
CA GLY A 121 7.92 -7.89 3.93
C GLY A 121 7.13 -9.14 3.52
N PRO A 122 7.80 -10.19 2.99
CA PRO A 122 7.14 -11.32 2.35
C PRO A 122 6.22 -12.16 3.27
N GLU A 123 6.36 -12.08 4.58
CA GLU A 123 5.45 -12.71 5.55
C GLU A 123 4.00 -12.20 5.40
N ASP A 124 3.84 -11.00 4.87
CA ASP A 124 2.55 -10.38 4.61
C ASP A 124 2.12 -10.47 3.14
N ASN A 125 2.61 -11.48 2.40
CA ASN A 125 2.29 -11.70 0.98
C ASN A 125 0.79 -11.58 0.70
N VAL A 126 0.43 -10.70 -0.24
CA VAL A 126 -0.96 -10.39 -0.59
C VAL A 126 -1.56 -11.42 -1.53
N TRP A 127 -0.77 -11.97 -2.45
CA TRP A 127 -1.25 -13.00 -3.37
C TRP A 127 -1.66 -14.27 -2.63
N HIS A 128 -0.80 -14.78 -1.74
CA HIS A 128 -1.11 -15.96 -0.94
C HIS A 128 -2.32 -15.72 -0.03
N TYR A 129 -2.39 -14.55 0.60
CA TYR A 129 -3.54 -14.16 1.42
C TYR A 129 -4.84 -14.12 0.61
N TYR A 130 -4.81 -13.55 -0.58
CA TYR A 130 -5.95 -13.49 -1.48
C TYR A 130 -6.43 -14.89 -1.89
N GLN A 131 -5.50 -15.81 -2.19
CA GLN A 131 -5.86 -17.19 -2.52
C GLN A 131 -6.64 -17.87 -1.38
N LEU A 132 -6.17 -17.71 -0.14
CA LEU A 132 -6.84 -18.23 1.05
C LEU A 132 -8.24 -17.64 1.25
N LEU A 133 -8.44 -16.35 0.94
CA LEU A 133 -9.77 -15.74 1.01
C LEU A 133 -10.73 -16.34 -0.01
N VAL A 134 -10.28 -16.57 -1.24
CA VAL A 134 -11.13 -17.13 -2.30
C VAL A 134 -11.48 -18.58 -2.01
N GLU A 135 -10.51 -19.39 -1.59
CA GLU A 135 -10.74 -20.78 -1.18
C GLU A 135 -11.81 -20.85 -0.08
N ARG A 136 -11.70 -19.99 0.93
CA ARG A 136 -12.67 -19.92 2.04
C ARG A 136 -14.04 -19.40 1.61
N ALA A 137 -14.11 -18.52 0.61
CA ALA A 137 -15.38 -18.08 0.02
C ALA A 137 -16.08 -19.18 -0.79
N GLY A 138 -15.43 -20.34 -1.00
CA GLY A 138 -15.95 -21.43 -1.82
C GLY A 138 -15.58 -21.30 -3.30
N GLY A 139 -14.71 -20.35 -3.66
CA GLY A 139 -14.13 -20.25 -4.99
C GLY A 139 -13.00 -21.27 -5.17
N THR A 140 -12.88 -21.86 -6.37
CA THR A 140 -11.76 -22.73 -6.69
C THR A 140 -10.63 -21.90 -7.29
N LEU A 141 -9.55 -21.66 -6.53
CA LEU A 141 -8.25 -21.30 -7.09
C LEU A 141 -7.35 -22.53 -7.03
N ALA A 142 -6.65 -22.85 -8.13
CA ALA A 142 -5.85 -24.06 -8.23
C ALA A 142 -4.87 -24.24 -7.04
N VAL A 143 -4.85 -25.49 -6.55
CA VAL A 143 -4.26 -26.07 -5.33
C VAL A 143 -2.80 -25.68 -5.07
N HIS A 144 -2.43 -25.45 -3.80
CA HIS A 144 -1.07 -25.65 -3.28
C HIS A 144 -1.06 -26.40 -1.94
N ASP A 145 -0.16 -27.37 -1.86
CA ASP A 145 0.01 -28.44 -0.87
C ASP A 145 1.04 -28.03 0.20
N ASP A 146 0.73 -27.06 1.08
CA ASP A 146 1.74 -26.53 2.03
C ASP A 146 1.23 -26.23 3.45
N GLY A 147 0.03 -26.68 3.84
CA GLY A 147 -0.37 -26.73 5.26
C GLY A 147 -0.14 -25.46 6.11
N MET A 148 -0.74 -24.31 5.74
CA MET A 148 -1.00 -23.07 6.54
C MET A 148 0.17 -22.36 7.26
N PRO A 149 0.11 -21.01 7.30
CA PRO A 149 0.16 -20.34 8.61
C PRO A 149 -0.80 -19.15 8.83
N SER A 150 -0.99 -18.86 10.11
CA SER A 150 -1.81 -17.80 10.71
C SER A 150 -1.26 -16.38 10.49
N ASN A 151 -2.09 -15.49 9.96
CA ASN A 151 -2.21 -14.10 10.45
C ASN A 151 -3.53 -13.49 9.97
N PHE A 152 -4.60 -13.82 10.71
CA PHE A 152 -5.86 -13.08 10.76
C PHE A 152 -5.90 -12.19 12.01
N ALA A 153 -4.74 -11.70 12.45
CA ALA A 153 -4.67 -10.81 13.60
C ALA A 153 -5.29 -9.46 13.18
N PRO A 154 -6.33 -9.00 13.89
CA PRO A 154 -6.89 -7.67 13.64
C PRO A 154 -5.82 -6.60 13.95
N PRO A 155 -5.92 -5.39 13.37
CA PRO A 155 -4.87 -4.40 13.47
C PRO A 155 -4.60 -3.98 14.93
N THR A 156 -3.33 -3.92 15.32
CA THR A 156 -2.86 -3.21 16.53
C THR A 156 -2.46 -1.76 16.21
N MET A 157 -2.94 -1.21 15.09
CA MET A 157 -2.51 0.11 14.59
C MET A 157 -3.36 1.23 15.20
N ASN A 158 -2.73 2.24 15.80
CA ASN A 158 -3.41 3.43 16.27
C ASN A 158 -3.73 4.38 15.10
N TYR A 159 -4.96 4.31 14.57
CA TYR A 159 -5.44 5.12 13.44
C TYR A 159 -5.45 6.64 13.71
N GLY A 160 -5.43 7.06 14.99
CA GLY A 160 -5.40 8.47 15.37
C GLY A 160 -4.12 9.19 14.89
N ARG A 161 -2.98 8.50 14.84
CA ARG A 161 -1.72 9.09 14.36
C ARG A 161 -1.63 9.23 12.85
N ALA A 162 -2.19 8.28 12.10
CA ALA A 162 -2.16 8.32 10.64
C ALA A 162 -3.06 9.45 10.08
N ARG A 163 -4.19 9.73 10.75
CA ARG A 163 -5.12 10.78 10.33
C ARG A 163 -4.59 12.20 10.61
N ALA A 164 -3.93 12.41 11.75
CA ALA A 164 -3.36 13.71 12.13
C ALA A 164 -2.21 14.16 11.20
N ALA A 165 -1.44 13.22 10.63
CA ALA A 165 -0.37 13.51 9.68
C ALA A 165 -0.89 13.92 8.29
N ALA A 166 -2.07 13.43 7.88
CA ALA A 166 -2.67 13.74 6.57
C ALA A 166 -3.32 15.14 6.51
N THR A 167 -3.73 15.69 7.66
CA THR A 167 -4.36 17.01 7.76
C THR A 167 -3.38 18.19 7.88
N ALA A 168 -2.08 17.92 8.03
CA ALA A 168 -1.04 18.96 8.12
C ALA A 168 -0.54 19.40 6.72
N LYS A 169 -1.44 19.87 5.85
CA LYS A 169 -1.07 20.69 4.69
C LYS A 169 -1.37 22.16 4.99
N GLY A 170 -0.44 22.80 5.70
CA GLY A 170 -0.29 24.25 5.73
C GLY A 170 1.04 24.60 5.10
N SER A 171 1.02 25.32 3.98
CA SER A 171 2.18 25.79 3.21
C SER A 171 3.28 26.41 4.06
N PRO A 172 4.52 26.43 3.54
CA PRO A 172 5.22 27.70 3.52
C PRO A 172 5.65 28.11 2.12
N SER A 173 5.26 29.35 1.83
CA SER A 173 5.62 30.18 0.71
C SER A 173 7.13 30.24 0.49
N VAL A 174 7.50 30.25 -0.79
CA VAL A 174 8.80 30.66 -1.30
C VAL A 174 9.08 32.12 -0.90
N ARG A 175 10.30 32.40 -0.42
CA ARG A 175 10.94 33.72 -0.57
C ARG A 175 12.39 33.54 -1.02
N PHE A 176 12.76 34.37 -2.00
CA PHE A 176 14.06 34.46 -2.67
C PHE A 176 14.94 35.56 -2.05
N SER A 177 16.25 35.45 -2.33
CA SER A 177 17.34 36.46 -2.30
C SER A 177 17.95 36.87 -0.94
N ALA A 178 19.23 37.23 -0.81
CA ALA A 178 20.46 37.09 -1.62
C ALA A 178 21.67 37.58 -0.77
N ASN A 179 22.89 37.14 -1.15
CA ASN A 179 24.23 37.73 -0.85
C ASN A 179 24.79 37.67 0.61
N ALA A 180 26.10 37.55 0.88
CA ALA A 180 27.30 37.28 0.07
C ALA A 180 28.52 37.00 1.00
N MET A 181 29.56 36.41 0.38
CA MET A 181 31.02 36.59 0.60
C MET A 181 31.73 36.02 1.85
N GLY A 182 32.76 35.20 1.58
CA GLY A 182 33.78 34.82 2.56
C GLY A 182 34.80 33.75 2.09
N GLY A 183 35.77 34.14 1.26
CA GLY A 183 37.20 33.83 1.44
C GLY A 183 37.81 32.40 1.37
N ALA A 184 38.59 32.20 0.29
CA ALA A 184 39.96 31.63 0.24
C ALA A 184 40.23 30.12 -0.02
N PRO A 185 41.34 29.78 -0.72
CA PRO A 185 41.48 28.54 -1.51
C PRO A 185 42.49 27.52 -0.96
N GLY A 186 42.33 26.24 -1.32
CA GLY A 186 43.26 25.18 -0.90
C GLY A 186 43.26 23.92 -1.77
N ARG A 187 44.23 23.88 -2.69
CA ARG A 187 45.00 22.71 -3.16
C ARG A 187 44.32 21.60 -3.99
N ALA A 188 44.78 21.51 -5.23
CA ALA A 188 44.48 20.45 -6.19
C ALA A 188 44.98 19.05 -5.75
N LYS A 189 44.16 18.03 -5.96
CA LYS A 189 44.54 16.61 -6.02
C LYS A 189 44.05 16.01 -7.34
N ARG A 190 44.88 15.10 -7.89
CA ARG A 190 44.83 14.44 -9.21
C ARG A 190 43.50 13.70 -9.47
N PRO A 191 43.11 13.49 -10.75
CA PRO A 191 41.82 12.90 -11.09
C PRO A 191 41.79 11.40 -10.76
N ALA A 192 40.81 11.01 -9.94
CA ALA A 192 40.37 9.62 -9.86
C ALA A 192 39.36 9.38 -10.98
N THR A 193 39.49 8.24 -11.65
CA THR A 193 38.57 7.72 -12.65
C THR A 193 37.12 7.86 -12.18
N SER A 194 36.35 8.69 -12.90
CA SER A 194 34.93 8.94 -12.63
C SER A 194 34.13 7.67 -12.92
N ALA A 195 33.81 6.91 -11.87
CA ALA A 195 32.64 6.05 -11.92
C ALA A 195 31.42 6.98 -11.87
N ALA A 196 30.62 6.98 -12.94
CA ALA A 196 29.38 7.74 -12.99
C ALA A 196 28.55 7.44 -11.72
N PRO A 197 28.02 8.47 -11.03
CA PRO A 197 27.15 8.22 -9.89
C PRO A 197 25.98 7.37 -10.36
N ALA A 198 25.69 6.28 -9.64
CA ALA A 198 24.48 5.52 -9.85
C ALA A 198 23.29 6.49 -9.88
N PRO A 199 22.36 6.38 -10.83
CA PRO A 199 21.27 7.33 -10.95
C PRO A 199 20.54 7.41 -9.61
N VAL A 200 20.47 8.60 -9.05
CA VAL A 200 19.71 8.87 -7.82
C VAL A 200 18.26 8.57 -8.13
N ARG A 201 17.81 7.37 -7.75
CA ARG A 201 16.42 6.96 -7.87
C ARG A 201 15.60 7.92 -7.02
N LYS A 202 14.76 8.73 -7.68
CA LYS A 202 13.87 9.66 -6.98
C LYS A 202 12.96 8.88 -6.03
N PRO A 203 12.71 9.38 -4.81
CA PRO A 203 11.83 8.69 -3.89
C PRO A 203 10.45 8.50 -4.52
N TRP A 204 9.89 7.31 -4.37
CA TRP A 204 8.63 6.92 -5.00
C TRP A 204 7.44 7.83 -4.62
N TRP A 205 7.45 8.44 -3.43
CA TRP A 205 6.46 9.44 -3.02
C TRP A 205 6.57 10.80 -3.75
N LYS A 206 7.59 11.03 -4.58
CA LYS A 206 7.73 12.23 -5.43
C LYS A 206 7.07 12.08 -6.81
N PHE A 207 6.51 10.91 -7.12
CA PHE A 207 5.71 10.66 -8.33
C PHE A 207 4.21 10.71 -8.03
N TRP A 208 3.89 11.62 -7.11
CA TRP A 208 2.56 12.13 -6.82
C TRP A 208 2.35 13.43 -7.58
#